data_AF-A0A671N5L7-F1
#
_entry.id   AF-A0A671N5L7-F1
#
_cell.length_a   1.000
_cell.length_b   1.000
_cell.length_c   1.000
_cell.angle_alpha   90.00
_cell.angle_beta   90.00
_cell.angle_gamma   90.00
#
_symmetry.space_group_name_H-M   'P 1'
#
loop_
_entity.id
_entity.type
_entity.pdbx_description
1 polymer ?
#
loop_
_entity_poly.entity_id
_entity_poly.type
_entity_poly.pdbx_seq_one_letter_code
_entity_poly.pdbx_strand_id
1 'polypeptide(L)'
;MTVRRVNVVILVLLVIAFLIILHRNLLNLNDFLKQENPDTASGMVLPFETDFLSDHKVIRTGDEIPVVITAPEERLGATVTAMNSIYRNSKANVVFSIVTLNESVVHLRTWLSKTDLKHKIIVFDLKILTGKIPTDPQKVEAVKPLTFARFFLPVFLPEAEKVIYLDDDVIVQGDIQELFDSSIKLGHAAAFSEDCDSASSKGIVRGAGNQNSYIAFLDFKKEAIKKLGMRANTCSFNPGVFVANLTEWKQQNITSQLEFWMERSAKLVCVLLFYKSRTLSFKIPEPFLYVIFRNKIYKVKTDFNNQFPS
;
A
#
# COMPACT_ATOMS: atom_id res chain seq x y z
N MET A 1 -2.72 66.33 20.76
CA MET A 1 -1.81 65.75 19.73
C MET A 1 -1.17 64.46 20.27
N THR A 2 -1.90 63.35 20.41
CA THR A 2 -1.35 62.20 21.18
C THR A 2 -1.95 60.83 20.82
N VAL A 3 -2.59 60.64 19.66
CA VAL A 3 -3.10 59.30 19.27
C VAL A 3 -2.38 58.75 18.03
N ARG A 4 -2.10 59.58 17.02
CA ARG A 4 -1.36 59.15 15.82
C ARG A 4 0.11 58.77 16.08
N ARG A 5 0.78 59.41 17.06
CA ARG A 5 2.18 59.10 17.39
C ARG A 5 2.34 57.76 18.10
N VAL A 6 1.36 57.33 18.91
CA VAL A 6 1.44 56.07 19.67
C VAL A 6 1.36 54.86 18.72
N ASN A 7 0.51 54.90 17.70
CA ASN A 7 0.42 53.84 16.70
C ASN A 7 1.69 53.70 15.86
N VAL A 8 2.37 54.81 15.56
CA VAL A 8 3.64 54.77 14.81
C VAL A 8 4.75 54.18 15.67
N VAL A 9 4.83 54.54 16.95
CA VAL A 9 5.83 53.99 17.88
C VAL A 9 5.65 52.48 18.06
N ILE A 10 4.41 52.00 18.20
CA ILE A 10 4.13 50.56 18.31
C ILE A 10 4.52 49.82 17.03
N LEU A 11 4.22 50.38 15.85
CA LEU A 11 4.59 49.78 14.57
C LEU A 11 6.11 49.66 14.42
N VAL A 12 6.85 50.71 14.82
CA VAL A 12 8.32 50.70 14.79
C VAL A 12 8.89 49.65 15.75
N LEU A 13 8.33 49.50 16.95
CA LEU A 13 8.75 48.47 17.90
C LEU A 13 8.48 47.04 17.38
N LEU A 14 7.36 46.81 16.68
CA LEU A 14 7.05 45.52 16.06
C LEU A 14 8.02 45.18 14.93
N VAL A 15 8.39 46.16 14.10
CA VAL A 15 9.38 45.98 13.04
C VAL A 15 10.76 45.66 13.63
N ILE A 16 11.17 46.35 14.70
CA ILE A 16 12.43 46.07 15.39
C ILE A 16 12.42 44.66 15.98
N ALA A 17 11.33 44.26 16.65
CA ALA A 17 11.20 42.91 17.19
C ALA A 17 11.28 41.83 16.10
N PHE A 18 10.61 42.05 14.96
CA PHE A 18 10.67 41.16 13.82
C PHE A 18 12.09 41.03 13.25
N LEU A 19 12.81 42.16 13.10
CA LEU A 19 14.19 42.17 12.62
C LEU A 19 15.14 41.46 13.58
N ILE A 20 14.94 41.59 14.90
CA ILE A 20 15.73 40.87 15.91
C ILE A 20 15.48 39.35 15.81
N ILE A 21 14.23 38.92 15.66
CA ILE A 21 13.89 37.50 15.51
C ILE A 21 14.49 36.93 14.22
N LEU A 22 14.37 37.67 13.11
CA LEU A 22 14.94 37.29 11.82
C LEU A 22 16.47 37.17 11.90
N HIS A 23 17.12 38.14 12.54
CA HIS A 23 18.57 38.14 12.70
C HIS A 23 19.04 36.98 13.58
N ARG A 24 18.34 36.68 14.68
CA ARG A 24 18.64 35.51 15.52
C ARG A 24 18.46 34.19 14.79
N ASN A 25 17.39 34.05 14.00
CA ASN A 25 17.19 32.84 13.21
C ASN A 25 18.24 32.69 12.11
N LEU A 26 18.63 33.78 11.44
CA LEU A 26 19.71 33.75 10.43
C LEU A 26 21.07 33.45 11.04
N LEU A 27 21.38 33.98 12.23
CA LEU A 27 22.60 33.66 12.96
C LEU A 27 22.62 32.19 13.40
N ASN A 28 21.52 31.65 13.93
CA ASN A 28 21.41 30.23 14.24
C ASN A 28 21.60 29.35 13.00
N LEU A 29 21.07 29.77 11.84
CA LEU A 29 21.24 29.04 10.59
C LEU A 29 22.69 29.10 10.09
N ASN A 30 23.36 30.23 10.27
CA ASN A 30 24.75 30.41 9.89
C ASN A 30 25.71 29.66 10.84
N ASP A 31 25.40 29.59 12.14
CA ASP A 31 26.14 28.78 13.11
C ASP A 31 25.92 27.29 12.82
N PHE A 32 24.72 26.87 12.41
CA PHE A 32 24.44 25.51 11.94
C PHE A 32 25.27 25.16 10.70
N LEU A 33 25.35 26.08 9.72
CA LEU A 33 26.15 25.90 8.50
C LEU A 33 27.67 25.95 8.75
N LYS A 34 28.12 26.73 9.74
CA LYS A 34 29.54 26.78 10.13
C LYS A 34 29.97 25.58 10.97
N GLN A 35 29.05 25.01 11.75
CA GLN A 35 29.32 23.78 12.50
C GLN A 35 29.44 22.55 11.57
N GLU A 36 28.94 22.64 10.33
CA GLU A 36 29.09 21.61 9.29
C GLU A 36 30.39 21.70 8.47
N ASN A 37 31.27 22.69 8.67
CA ASN A 37 32.63 22.68 8.10
C ASN A 37 33.54 23.74 8.73
N PRO A 38 34.55 23.30 9.50
CA PRO A 38 35.90 23.37 8.96
C PRO A 38 36.72 22.10 9.28
N ASP A 39 37.46 21.63 8.27
CA ASP A 39 38.46 20.56 8.30
C ASP A 39 37.98 19.17 7.89
N THR A 40 37.50 19.03 6.64
CA THR A 40 37.52 17.73 5.96
C THR A 40 38.32 17.82 4.67
N ALA A 41 39.53 17.24 4.72
CA ALA A 41 40.32 16.91 3.56
C ALA A 41 39.54 16.01 2.58
N SER A 42 39.89 16.10 1.30
CA SER A 42 39.32 15.26 0.23
C SER A 42 39.23 13.77 0.63
N GLY A 43 38.02 13.21 0.56
CA GLY A 43 37.81 11.76 0.47
C GLY A 43 37.30 11.03 1.71
N MET A 44 36.42 11.63 2.53
CA MET A 44 35.76 10.91 3.61
C MET A 44 34.30 10.57 3.23
N VAL A 45 34.07 9.29 2.97
CA VAL A 45 32.77 8.64 2.83
C VAL A 45 31.98 8.86 4.12
N LEU A 46 30.69 9.21 4.02
CA LEU A 46 29.85 9.43 5.19
C LEU A 46 29.76 8.13 6.02
N PRO A 47 29.73 8.18 7.37
CA PRO A 47 29.58 6.98 8.22
C PRO A 47 28.30 6.19 7.92
N PHE A 48 27.31 6.82 7.29
CA PHE A 48 26.08 6.18 6.86
C PHE A 48 26.25 5.35 5.58
N GLU A 49 27.20 5.66 4.68
CA GLU A 49 27.36 4.96 3.40
C GLU A 49 28.11 3.62 3.53
N THR A 50 28.87 3.43 4.62
CA THR A 50 29.73 2.24 4.80
C THR A 50 28.92 0.97 5.06
N ASP A 51 27.74 1.07 5.68
CA ASP A 51 26.84 -0.08 5.90
C ASP A 51 25.90 -0.37 4.69
N PHE A 52 25.70 0.56 3.75
CA PHE A 52 24.92 0.29 2.53
C PHE A 52 25.69 -0.51 1.49
N LEU A 53 27.03 -0.48 1.57
CA LEU A 53 27.93 -1.11 0.60
C LEU A 53 28.50 -2.44 1.07
N SER A 54 28.12 -2.94 2.26
CA SER A 54 28.45 -4.31 2.63
C SER A 54 27.67 -5.26 1.72
N ASP A 55 28.32 -5.72 0.67
CA ASP A 55 27.86 -6.80 -0.20
C ASP A 55 27.96 -8.12 0.56
N HIS A 56 27.20 -8.22 1.65
CA HIS A 56 26.95 -9.49 2.31
C HIS A 56 26.10 -10.30 1.35
N LYS A 57 26.76 -11.15 0.57
CA LYS A 57 26.12 -12.16 -0.27
C LYS A 57 25.35 -13.12 0.63
N VAL A 58 24.11 -12.75 0.96
CA VAL A 58 23.21 -13.55 1.79
C VAL A 58 23.00 -14.89 1.08
N ILE A 59 23.45 -15.97 1.70
CA ILE A 59 23.21 -17.33 1.22
C ILE A 59 21.72 -17.62 1.43
N ARG A 60 20.98 -17.71 0.33
CA ARG A 60 19.54 -17.98 0.35
C ARG A 60 19.31 -19.48 0.25
N THR A 61 18.50 -20.02 1.16
CA THR A 61 18.23 -21.46 1.28
C THR A 61 16.73 -21.72 1.24
N GLY A 62 16.31 -22.86 0.69
CA GLY A 62 14.92 -23.31 0.69
C GLY A 62 14.17 -23.07 -0.63
N ASP A 63 12.89 -23.38 -0.62
CA ASP A 63 11.99 -23.27 -1.77
C ASP A 63 11.78 -21.81 -2.20
N GLU A 64 11.41 -21.62 -3.46
CA GLU A 64 11.13 -20.29 -4.00
C GLU A 64 9.82 -19.74 -3.44
N ILE A 65 9.88 -18.57 -2.81
CA ILE A 65 8.72 -17.84 -2.31
C ILE A 65 8.22 -16.91 -3.43
N PRO A 66 7.04 -17.19 -4.04
CA PRO A 66 6.48 -16.30 -5.04
C PRO A 66 5.84 -15.09 -4.38
N VAL A 67 6.26 -13.90 -4.83
CA VAL A 67 5.71 -12.61 -4.40
C VAL A 67 5.15 -11.90 -5.62
N VAL A 68 3.87 -11.54 -5.58
CA VAL A 68 3.20 -10.72 -6.61
C VAL A 68 3.15 -9.28 -6.14
N ILE A 69 3.60 -8.36 -6.99
CA ILE A 69 3.54 -6.92 -6.77
C ILE A 69 3.05 -6.22 -8.02
N THR A 70 2.22 -5.19 -7.87
CA THR A 70 1.80 -4.34 -8.99
C THR A 70 2.80 -3.23 -9.26
N ALA A 71 2.96 -2.82 -10.51
CA ALA A 71 3.84 -1.73 -10.89
C ALA A 71 3.12 -0.74 -11.82
N PRO A 72 2.43 0.27 -11.27
CA PRO A 72 1.87 1.35 -12.07
C PRO A 72 2.99 2.28 -12.58
N GLU A 73 2.83 2.83 -13.79
CA GLU A 73 3.83 3.71 -14.43
C GLU A 73 4.23 4.88 -13.52
N GLU A 74 3.27 5.51 -12.85
CA GLU A 74 3.53 6.66 -11.98
C GLU A 74 4.27 6.31 -10.69
N ARG A 75 4.40 5.01 -10.36
CA ARG A 75 4.93 4.51 -9.08
C ARG A 75 5.95 3.38 -9.25
N LEU A 76 6.56 3.22 -10.42
CA LEU A 76 7.60 2.18 -10.65
C LEU A 76 8.74 2.25 -9.62
N GLY A 77 9.12 3.46 -9.19
CA GLY A 77 10.13 3.64 -8.14
C GLY A 77 9.71 3.05 -6.80
N ALA A 78 8.42 3.14 -6.45
CA ALA A 78 7.87 2.56 -5.24
C ALA A 78 7.89 1.02 -5.31
N THR A 79 7.50 0.43 -6.44
CA THR A 79 7.62 -1.02 -6.69
C THR A 79 9.05 -1.52 -6.53
N VAL A 80 10.03 -0.85 -7.16
CA VAL A 80 11.44 -1.25 -7.06
C VAL A 80 11.96 -1.09 -5.63
N THR A 81 11.52 -0.05 -4.92
CA THR A 81 11.88 0.15 -3.50
C THR A 81 11.33 -0.98 -2.63
N ALA A 82 10.05 -1.34 -2.80
CA ALA A 82 9.43 -2.45 -2.09
C ALA A 82 10.17 -3.77 -2.35
N MET A 83 10.47 -4.09 -3.61
CA MET A 83 11.25 -5.27 -3.99
C MET A 83 12.63 -5.30 -3.34
N ASN A 84 13.35 -4.18 -3.33
CA ASN A 84 14.66 -4.09 -2.68
C ASN A 84 14.55 -4.25 -1.15
N SER A 85 13.53 -3.68 -0.52
CA SER A 85 13.30 -3.84 0.91
C SER A 85 13.11 -5.32 1.29
N ILE A 86 12.35 -6.08 0.48
CA ILE A 86 12.16 -7.52 0.66
C ILE A 86 13.48 -8.26 0.47
N TYR A 87 14.19 -7.98 -0.63
CA TYR A 87 15.43 -8.68 -0.97
C TYR A 87 16.55 -8.47 0.07
N ARG A 88 16.61 -7.28 0.66
CA ARG A 88 17.62 -6.91 1.66
C ARG A 88 17.31 -7.47 3.04
N ASN A 89 16.03 -7.57 3.42
CA ASN A 89 15.64 -8.02 4.76
C ASN A 89 15.25 -9.51 4.83
N SER A 90 15.13 -10.20 3.70
CA SER A 90 14.80 -11.62 3.65
C SER A 90 16.01 -12.53 3.42
N LYS A 91 16.02 -13.68 4.11
CA LYS A 91 16.96 -14.78 3.84
C LYS A 91 16.42 -15.81 2.85
N ALA A 92 15.14 -15.71 2.48
CA ALA A 92 14.49 -16.64 1.57
C ALA A 92 14.81 -16.36 0.10
N ASN A 93 14.65 -17.39 -0.73
CA ASN A 93 14.78 -17.28 -2.19
C ASN A 93 13.46 -16.72 -2.77
N VAL A 94 13.39 -15.41 -2.99
CA VAL A 94 12.18 -14.72 -3.46
C VAL A 94 12.16 -14.63 -4.98
N VAL A 95 11.01 -14.93 -5.60
CA VAL A 95 10.76 -14.69 -7.03
C VAL A 95 9.61 -13.70 -7.19
N PHE A 96 9.92 -12.55 -7.79
CA PHE A 96 8.94 -11.48 -7.98
C PHE A 96 8.15 -11.67 -9.28
N SER A 97 6.82 -11.66 -9.19
CA SER A 97 5.91 -11.56 -10.33
C SER A 97 5.35 -10.15 -10.38
N ILE A 98 5.92 -9.31 -11.25
CA ILE A 98 5.61 -7.89 -11.35
C ILE A 98 4.48 -7.73 -12.37
N VAL A 99 3.30 -7.35 -11.89
CA VAL A 99 2.11 -7.16 -12.73
C VAL A 99 2.00 -5.70 -13.12
N THR A 100 2.03 -5.42 -14.42
CA THR A 100 2.14 -4.06 -14.97
C THR A 100 1.33 -3.90 -16.25
N LEU A 101 1.17 -2.65 -16.72
CA LEU A 101 0.64 -2.36 -18.05
C LEU A 101 1.77 -2.33 -19.10
N ASN A 102 1.38 -2.38 -20.38
CA ASN A 102 2.31 -2.57 -21.50
C ASN A 102 3.30 -1.41 -21.65
N GLU A 103 2.86 -0.19 -21.39
CA GLU A 103 3.65 1.04 -21.43
C GLU A 103 4.87 1.00 -20.49
N SER A 104 4.73 0.35 -19.33
CA SER A 104 5.77 0.32 -18.30
C SER A 104 6.78 -0.81 -18.47
N VAL A 105 6.51 -1.78 -19.36
CA VAL A 105 7.36 -2.97 -19.51
C VAL A 105 8.79 -2.61 -19.91
N VAL A 106 8.94 -1.67 -20.84
CA VAL A 106 10.28 -1.24 -21.31
C VAL A 106 11.06 -0.61 -20.16
N HIS A 107 10.41 0.29 -19.41
CA HIS A 107 11.00 0.98 -18.27
C HIS A 107 11.46 -0.01 -17.19
N LEU A 108 10.58 -0.93 -16.78
CA LEU A 108 10.87 -1.96 -15.80
C LEU A 108 12.02 -2.87 -16.23
N ARG A 109 12.05 -3.32 -17.50
CA ARG A 109 13.16 -4.13 -18.03
C ARG A 109 14.49 -3.40 -17.95
N THR A 110 14.50 -2.11 -18.29
CA THR A 110 15.72 -1.30 -18.22
C THR A 110 16.21 -1.10 -16.79
N TRP A 111 15.31 -0.93 -15.82
CA TRP A 111 15.68 -0.77 -14.42
C TRP A 111 16.13 -2.08 -13.78
N LEU A 112 15.42 -3.17 -14.03
CA LEU A 112 15.67 -4.46 -13.41
C LEU A 112 16.83 -5.23 -14.03
N SER A 113 17.25 -4.90 -15.27
CA SER A 113 18.42 -5.50 -15.91
C SER A 113 19.73 -5.26 -15.13
N LYS A 114 19.73 -4.29 -14.23
CA LYS A 114 20.87 -3.93 -13.37
C LYS A 114 20.78 -4.54 -11.97
N THR A 115 19.85 -5.48 -11.75
CA THR A 115 19.57 -6.05 -10.43
C THR A 115 19.70 -7.57 -10.45
N ASP A 116 20.12 -8.16 -9.34
CA ASP A 116 20.17 -9.62 -9.15
C ASP A 116 18.82 -10.21 -8.69
N LEU A 117 17.75 -9.41 -8.74
CA LEU A 117 16.42 -9.82 -8.29
C LEU A 117 15.84 -10.82 -9.29
N LYS A 118 15.48 -12.03 -8.83
CA LYS A 118 14.71 -12.98 -9.65
C LYS A 118 13.32 -12.42 -9.89
N HIS A 119 12.97 -12.15 -11.13
CA HIS A 119 11.70 -11.53 -11.47
C HIS A 119 11.12 -12.00 -12.80
N LYS A 120 9.80 -11.88 -12.91
CA LYS A 120 9.01 -12.04 -14.13
C LYS A 120 8.09 -10.85 -14.28
N ILE A 121 8.11 -10.20 -15.43
CA ILE A 121 7.18 -9.12 -15.77
C ILE A 121 5.96 -9.74 -16.44
N ILE A 122 4.77 -9.45 -15.91
CA ILE A 122 3.48 -9.93 -16.39
C ILE A 122 2.67 -8.73 -16.84
N VAL A 123 2.28 -8.71 -18.11
CA VAL A 123 1.40 -7.66 -18.65
C VAL A 123 -0.04 -8.00 -18.30
N PHE A 124 -0.71 -7.08 -17.61
CA PHE A 124 -2.11 -7.24 -17.23
C PHE A 124 -3.03 -6.93 -18.41
N ASP A 125 -3.71 -7.95 -18.94
CA ASP A 125 -4.67 -7.76 -20.03
C ASP A 125 -5.95 -7.11 -19.52
N LEU A 126 -6.11 -5.83 -19.88
CA LEU A 126 -7.27 -5.01 -19.51
C LEU A 126 -8.59 -5.57 -20.05
N LYS A 127 -8.58 -6.43 -21.08
CA LYS A 127 -9.79 -7.08 -21.61
C LYS A 127 -10.52 -7.89 -20.54
N ILE A 128 -9.80 -8.45 -19.57
CA ILE A 128 -10.38 -9.19 -18.45
C ILE A 128 -11.35 -8.32 -17.64
N LEU A 129 -11.16 -7.00 -17.60
CA LEU A 129 -12.01 -6.06 -16.86
C LEU A 129 -13.23 -5.56 -17.66
N THR A 130 -13.37 -5.96 -18.93
CA THR A 130 -14.48 -5.50 -19.79
C THR A 130 -15.83 -5.84 -19.17
N GLY A 131 -16.67 -4.83 -18.95
CA GLY A 131 -17.99 -4.99 -18.30
C GLY A 131 -17.94 -5.22 -16.79
N LYS A 132 -16.75 -5.26 -16.17
CA LYS A 132 -16.53 -5.50 -14.73
C LYS A 132 -16.15 -4.23 -13.97
N ILE A 133 -15.73 -3.17 -14.66
CA ILE A 133 -15.46 -1.86 -14.07
C ILE A 133 -16.39 -0.80 -14.67
N PRO A 134 -16.72 0.28 -13.92
CA PRO A 134 -17.51 1.37 -14.46
C PRO A 134 -16.85 2.00 -15.70
N THR A 135 -17.63 2.21 -16.76
CA THR A 135 -17.17 2.84 -18.02
C THR A 135 -17.56 4.31 -18.16
N ASP A 136 -18.22 4.87 -17.13
CA ASP A 136 -18.60 6.28 -17.07
C ASP A 136 -17.35 7.17 -17.03
N PRO A 137 -17.10 8.02 -18.04
CA PRO A 137 -15.87 8.82 -18.17
C PRO A 137 -15.53 9.64 -16.92
N GLN A 138 -16.53 10.13 -16.17
CA GLN A 138 -16.31 10.89 -14.93
C GLN A 138 -15.83 10.03 -13.76
N LYS A 139 -16.01 8.71 -13.84
CA LYS A 139 -15.60 7.73 -12.82
C LYS A 139 -14.40 6.89 -13.26
N VAL A 140 -14.14 6.79 -14.56
CA VAL A 140 -13.02 6.02 -15.12
C VAL A 140 -11.68 6.59 -14.65
N GLU A 141 -11.52 7.91 -14.58
CA GLU A 141 -10.28 8.55 -14.08
C GLU A 141 -9.97 8.18 -12.62
N ALA A 142 -10.99 7.82 -11.85
CA ALA A 142 -10.88 7.37 -10.47
C ALA A 142 -10.53 5.87 -10.33
N VAL A 143 -10.77 5.07 -11.37
CA VAL A 143 -10.62 3.61 -11.33
C VAL A 143 -9.29 3.22 -11.97
N LYS A 144 -8.29 2.91 -11.14
CA LYS A 144 -6.99 2.41 -11.62
C LYS A 144 -7.08 0.90 -11.92
N PRO A 145 -6.92 0.43 -13.18
CA PRO A 145 -7.13 -0.98 -13.52
C PRO A 145 -6.22 -1.96 -12.77
N LEU A 146 -4.96 -1.59 -12.54
CA LEU A 146 -3.98 -2.45 -11.86
C LEU A 146 -4.39 -2.81 -10.42
N THR A 147 -5.23 -2.01 -9.75
CA THR A 147 -5.67 -2.34 -8.39
C THR A 147 -6.50 -3.63 -8.33
N PHE A 148 -7.10 -4.04 -9.45
CA PHE A 148 -7.86 -5.29 -9.58
C PHE A 148 -6.98 -6.51 -9.88
N ALA A 149 -5.69 -6.33 -10.19
CA ALA A 149 -4.79 -7.44 -10.48
C ALA A 149 -4.79 -8.50 -9.36
N ARG A 150 -4.90 -8.06 -8.10
CA ARG A 150 -4.97 -8.94 -6.90
C ARG A 150 -6.11 -9.95 -6.91
N PHE A 151 -7.11 -9.81 -7.78
CA PHE A 151 -8.21 -10.78 -7.91
C PHE A 151 -7.88 -11.94 -8.83
N PHE A 152 -6.83 -11.79 -9.64
CA PHE A 152 -6.44 -12.69 -10.71
C PHE A 152 -5.11 -13.40 -10.41
N LEU A 153 -4.72 -13.53 -9.13
CA LEU A 153 -3.48 -14.21 -8.74
C LEU A 153 -3.33 -15.62 -9.37
N PRO A 154 -4.36 -16.49 -9.41
CA PRO A 154 -4.23 -17.79 -10.07
C PRO A 154 -4.00 -17.71 -11.59
N VAL A 155 -4.35 -16.60 -12.24
CA VAL A 155 -4.10 -16.39 -13.68
C VAL A 155 -2.61 -16.10 -13.91
N PHE A 156 -2.00 -15.34 -13.01
CA PHE A 156 -0.57 -14.98 -13.11
C PHE A 156 0.35 -16.13 -12.74
N LEU A 157 -0.09 -16.97 -11.79
CA LEU A 157 0.68 -18.07 -11.21
C LEU A 157 -0.18 -19.36 -11.17
N PRO A 158 -0.47 -19.99 -12.32
CA PRO A 158 -1.39 -21.14 -12.39
C PRO A 158 -0.89 -22.37 -11.62
N GLU A 159 0.43 -22.58 -11.60
CA GLU A 159 1.07 -23.74 -10.97
C GLU A 159 1.45 -23.51 -9.50
N ALA A 160 1.37 -22.27 -9.00
CA ALA A 160 1.72 -22.00 -7.61
C ALA A 160 0.59 -22.44 -6.67
N GLU A 161 0.95 -23.03 -5.54
CA GLU A 161 0.01 -23.41 -4.48
C GLU A 161 -0.24 -22.29 -3.47
N LYS A 162 0.78 -21.45 -3.23
CA LYS A 162 0.76 -20.38 -2.24
C LYS A 162 1.52 -19.17 -2.76
N VAL A 163 1.08 -17.96 -2.42
CA VAL A 163 1.71 -16.70 -2.88
C VAL A 163 1.52 -15.59 -1.86
N ILE A 164 2.49 -14.67 -1.80
CA ILE A 164 2.33 -13.39 -1.12
C ILE A 164 1.94 -12.32 -2.13
N TYR A 165 0.90 -11.55 -1.83
CA TYR A 165 0.57 -10.34 -2.58
C TYR A 165 0.95 -9.11 -1.77
N LEU A 166 1.58 -8.13 -2.43
CA LEU A 166 1.95 -6.84 -1.88
C LEU A 166 1.53 -5.71 -2.82
N ASP A 167 0.96 -4.65 -2.26
CA ASP A 167 0.84 -3.35 -2.94
C ASP A 167 2.22 -2.68 -3.03
N ASP A 168 2.34 -1.67 -3.89
CA ASP A 168 3.61 -1.02 -4.19
C ASP A 168 3.99 0.11 -3.22
N ASP A 169 3.21 0.35 -2.16
CA ASP A 169 3.48 1.31 -1.07
C ASP A 169 4.00 0.62 0.20
N VAL A 170 4.50 -0.61 0.08
CA VAL A 170 5.02 -1.35 1.23
C VAL A 170 6.53 -1.20 1.37
N ILE A 171 6.98 -1.16 2.62
CA ILE A 171 8.39 -1.36 2.99
C ILE A 171 8.46 -2.56 3.93
N VAL A 172 9.23 -3.57 3.54
CA VAL A 172 9.41 -4.78 4.33
C VAL A 172 10.71 -4.67 5.12
N GLN A 173 10.60 -4.66 6.44
CA GLN A 173 11.72 -4.53 7.38
C GLN A 173 12.12 -5.87 8.02
N GLY A 174 11.31 -6.92 7.88
CA GLY A 174 11.56 -8.26 8.44
C GLY A 174 11.74 -9.32 7.36
N ASP A 175 11.89 -10.59 7.76
CA ASP A 175 11.95 -11.69 6.82
C ASP A 175 10.55 -12.03 6.27
N ILE A 176 10.38 -11.89 4.95
CA ILE A 176 9.11 -12.17 4.26
C ILE A 176 8.70 -13.66 4.39
N GLN A 177 9.64 -14.55 4.71
CA GLN A 177 9.36 -15.96 4.97
C GLN A 177 8.40 -16.13 6.15
N GLU A 178 8.49 -15.30 7.19
CA GLU A 178 7.57 -15.38 8.33
C GLU A 178 6.11 -15.11 7.92
N LEU A 179 5.91 -14.19 6.97
CA LEU A 179 4.61 -13.96 6.37
C LEU A 179 4.21 -15.19 5.55
N PHE A 180 5.10 -15.69 4.68
CA PHE A 180 4.82 -16.86 3.84
C PHE A 180 4.43 -18.10 4.66
N ASP A 181 5.09 -18.35 5.79
CA ASP A 181 4.88 -19.52 6.64
C ASP A 181 3.65 -19.40 7.54
N SER A 182 2.96 -18.25 7.51
CA SER A 182 1.70 -18.07 8.23
C SER A 182 0.69 -19.16 7.85
N SER A 183 0.12 -19.80 8.87
CA SER A 183 -0.80 -20.91 8.68
C SER A 183 -2.10 -20.41 8.07
N ILE A 184 -2.52 -20.97 6.93
CA ILE A 184 -3.85 -20.76 6.38
C ILE A 184 -4.68 -21.97 6.79
N LYS A 185 -5.73 -21.75 7.61
CA LYS A 185 -6.61 -22.85 8.05
C LYS A 185 -7.24 -23.55 6.84
N LEU A 186 -7.46 -24.86 6.95
CA LEU A 186 -8.16 -25.64 5.92
C LEU A 186 -9.48 -24.95 5.50
N GLY A 187 -9.77 -24.93 4.20
CA GLY A 187 -10.95 -24.24 3.66
C GLY A 187 -10.85 -22.72 3.61
N HIS A 188 -9.71 -22.12 3.97
CA HIS A 188 -9.45 -20.69 3.80
C HIS A 188 -8.51 -20.47 2.61
N ALA A 189 -8.83 -19.52 1.74
CA ALA A 189 -8.04 -19.23 0.54
C ALA A 189 -7.01 -18.12 0.74
N ALA A 190 -7.09 -17.37 1.85
CA ALA A 190 -6.12 -16.31 2.16
C ALA A 190 -6.06 -15.99 3.66
N ALA A 191 -4.96 -15.37 4.08
CA ALA A 191 -4.75 -14.82 5.40
C ALA A 191 -4.38 -13.33 5.30
N PHE A 192 -5.04 -12.50 6.11
CA PHE A 192 -4.91 -11.05 6.11
C PHE A 192 -4.57 -10.54 7.52
N SER A 193 -3.98 -9.36 7.62
CA SER A 193 -3.84 -8.63 8.89
C SER A 193 -5.07 -7.75 9.12
N GLU A 194 -5.57 -7.70 10.35
CA GLU A 194 -6.63 -6.75 10.74
C GLU A 194 -6.08 -5.31 10.78
N ASP A 195 -6.92 -4.31 10.47
CA ASP A 195 -6.52 -2.90 10.46
C ASP A 195 -6.76 -2.19 11.79
N CYS A 196 -7.65 -2.70 12.66
CA CYS A 196 -8.11 -1.99 13.85
C CYS A 196 -7.03 -1.78 14.93
N ASP A 197 -5.99 -2.61 14.93
CA ASP A 197 -4.89 -2.55 15.90
C ASP A 197 -3.65 -1.82 15.35
N SER A 198 -3.71 -1.35 14.10
CA SER A 198 -2.60 -0.64 13.46
C SER A 198 -2.28 0.68 14.17
N ALA A 199 -1.01 1.12 14.12
CA ALA A 199 -0.56 2.35 14.77
C ALA A 199 -1.37 3.59 14.33
N SER A 200 -1.84 3.63 13.08
CA SER A 200 -2.70 4.69 12.53
C SER A 200 -4.09 4.73 13.18
N SER A 201 -4.59 3.60 13.69
CA SER A 201 -5.89 3.50 14.41
C SER A 201 -5.87 4.20 15.76
N LYS A 202 -4.69 4.34 16.38
CA LYS A 202 -4.52 4.87 17.74
C LYS A 202 -4.63 6.40 17.82
N GLY A 203 -4.63 7.09 16.68
CA GLY A 203 -4.79 8.55 16.57
C GLY A 203 -6.23 9.04 16.33
N ILE A 204 -7.22 8.13 16.23
CA ILE A 204 -8.59 8.50 15.87
C ILE A 204 -9.31 9.16 17.05
N VAL A 205 -9.71 10.41 16.84
CA VAL A 205 -10.48 11.26 17.78
C VAL A 205 -11.70 10.51 18.31
N ARG A 206 -11.81 10.40 19.65
CA ARG A 206 -13.03 9.93 20.35
C ARG A 206 -14.25 10.72 19.82
N GLY A 207 -15.05 10.10 18.94
CA GLY A 207 -16.25 10.71 18.37
C GLY A 207 -16.38 10.57 16.85
N ALA A 208 -15.29 10.36 16.12
CA ALA A 208 -15.35 9.86 14.74
C ALA A 208 -15.54 8.33 14.80
N GLY A 209 -16.66 7.81 14.29
CA GLY A 209 -16.95 6.37 14.32
C GLY A 209 -15.79 5.53 13.77
N ASN A 210 -15.71 4.25 14.17
CA ASN A 210 -14.61 3.34 13.84
C ASN A 210 -14.39 3.24 12.32
N GLN A 211 -13.39 3.97 11.80
CA GLN A 211 -13.07 4.06 10.37
C GLN A 211 -12.49 2.77 9.79
N ASN A 212 -12.06 1.84 10.65
CA ASN A 212 -11.41 0.59 10.28
C ASN A 212 -12.36 -0.61 10.46
N SER A 213 -13.66 -0.36 10.36
CA SER A 213 -14.68 -1.41 10.40
C SER A 213 -15.52 -1.41 9.13
N TYR A 214 -16.21 -2.52 8.84
CA TYR A 214 -16.95 -2.68 7.59
C TYR A 214 -17.96 -1.56 7.30
N ILE A 215 -18.51 -0.88 8.32
CA ILE A 215 -19.42 0.27 8.14
C ILE A 215 -18.78 1.44 7.38
N ALA A 216 -17.46 1.54 7.34
CA ALA A 216 -16.74 2.56 6.59
C ALA A 216 -16.68 2.24 5.08
N PHE A 217 -16.81 0.95 4.72
CA PHE A 217 -16.57 0.45 3.36
C PHE A 217 -17.82 -0.12 2.67
N LEU A 218 -18.84 -0.50 3.44
CA LEU A 218 -20.06 -1.14 2.94
C LEU A 218 -21.30 -0.32 3.33
N ASP A 219 -22.26 -0.18 2.42
CA ASP A 219 -23.55 0.46 2.71
C ASP A 219 -24.55 -0.56 3.28
N PHE A 220 -24.56 -0.68 4.61
CA PHE A 220 -25.48 -1.56 5.35
C PHE A 220 -26.97 -1.18 5.21
N LYS A 221 -27.31 -0.06 4.55
CA LYS A 221 -28.71 0.24 4.20
C LYS A 221 -29.19 -0.59 3.01
N LYS A 222 -28.29 -1.11 2.18
CA LYS A 222 -28.63 -1.88 0.98
C LYS A 222 -29.01 -3.31 1.31
N GLU A 223 -30.13 -3.77 0.77
CA GLU A 223 -30.61 -5.15 0.97
C GLU A 223 -29.60 -6.21 0.52
N ALA A 224 -28.81 -5.93 -0.53
CA ALA A 224 -27.76 -6.83 -0.97
C ALA A 224 -26.69 -7.07 0.12
N ILE A 225 -26.34 -6.02 0.90
CA ILE A 225 -25.36 -6.12 1.99
C ILE A 225 -25.99 -6.74 3.24
N LYS A 226 -27.23 -6.36 3.59
CA LYS A 226 -27.95 -6.95 4.72
C LYS A 226 -28.10 -8.47 4.59
N LYS A 227 -28.39 -8.97 3.39
CA LYS A 227 -28.51 -10.40 3.09
C LYS A 227 -27.22 -11.18 3.30
N LEU A 228 -26.05 -10.52 3.36
CA LEU A 228 -24.77 -11.18 3.63
C LEU A 228 -24.59 -11.53 5.11
N GLY A 229 -25.43 -11.01 6.01
CA GLY A 229 -25.36 -11.28 7.45
C GLY A 229 -24.11 -10.73 8.13
N MET A 230 -23.42 -9.76 7.51
CA MET A 230 -22.21 -9.15 8.07
C MET A 230 -22.57 -8.20 9.22
N ARG A 231 -21.69 -8.10 10.23
CA ARG A 231 -21.82 -7.10 11.29
C ARG A 231 -21.08 -5.84 10.90
N ALA A 232 -21.73 -4.69 11.03
CA ALA A 232 -21.19 -3.38 10.65
C ALA A 232 -19.91 -3.00 11.41
N ASN A 233 -19.80 -3.43 12.67
CA ASN A 233 -18.67 -3.16 13.55
C ASN A 233 -17.54 -4.19 13.46
N THR A 234 -17.62 -5.18 12.56
CA THR A 234 -16.51 -6.11 12.32
C THR A 234 -15.31 -5.33 11.76
N CYS A 235 -14.12 -5.63 12.28
CA CYS A 235 -12.87 -5.03 11.83
C CYS A 235 -12.62 -5.31 10.33
N SER A 236 -12.11 -4.30 9.60
CA SER A 236 -11.55 -4.49 8.27
C SER A 236 -10.17 -5.13 8.35
N PHE A 237 -9.66 -5.52 7.19
CA PHE A 237 -8.34 -6.12 7.06
C PHE A 237 -7.59 -5.45 5.92
N ASN A 238 -6.27 -5.41 6.01
CA ASN A 238 -5.42 -4.84 4.96
C ASN A 238 -5.48 -5.73 3.71
N PRO A 239 -6.02 -5.25 2.58
CA PRO A 239 -6.08 -6.02 1.33
C PRO A 239 -4.84 -5.85 0.46
N GLY A 240 -3.88 -5.02 0.88
CA GLY A 240 -2.62 -4.73 0.20
C GLY A 240 -1.44 -5.57 0.67
N VAL A 241 -1.57 -6.33 1.77
CA VAL A 241 -0.56 -7.27 2.25
C VAL A 241 -1.25 -8.55 2.71
N PHE A 242 -1.11 -9.63 1.95
CA PHE A 242 -1.73 -10.90 2.33
C PHE A 242 -1.03 -12.12 1.72
N VAL A 243 -1.35 -13.28 2.29
CA VAL A 243 -0.92 -14.57 1.76
C VAL A 243 -2.12 -15.32 1.23
N ALA A 244 -2.04 -15.83 0.01
CA ALA A 244 -3.09 -16.61 -0.61
C ALA A 244 -2.66 -18.07 -0.79
N ASN A 245 -3.55 -18.99 -0.45
CA ASN A 245 -3.51 -20.38 -0.90
C ASN A 245 -4.25 -20.46 -2.23
N LEU A 246 -3.49 -20.53 -3.33
CA LEU A 246 -4.04 -20.54 -4.69
C LEU A 246 -4.74 -21.87 -5.03
N THR A 247 -4.39 -22.96 -4.37
CA THR A 247 -5.12 -24.23 -4.50
C THR A 247 -6.55 -24.08 -3.98
N GLU A 248 -6.71 -23.59 -2.75
CA GLU A 248 -8.02 -23.28 -2.15
C GLU A 248 -8.76 -22.18 -2.91
N TRP A 249 -8.03 -21.15 -3.38
CA TRP A 249 -8.60 -20.06 -4.18
C TRP A 249 -9.25 -20.57 -5.47
N LYS A 250 -8.56 -21.49 -6.17
CA LYS A 250 -9.07 -22.18 -7.37
C LYS A 250 -10.23 -23.10 -7.03
N GLN A 251 -10.09 -23.97 -6.02
CA GLN A 251 -11.12 -24.93 -5.61
C GLN A 251 -12.45 -24.24 -5.24
N GLN A 252 -12.37 -23.06 -4.62
CA GLN A 252 -13.54 -22.30 -4.19
C GLN A 252 -14.03 -21.29 -5.26
N ASN A 253 -13.41 -21.23 -6.44
CA ASN A 253 -13.73 -20.29 -7.51
C ASN A 253 -13.78 -18.82 -7.04
N ILE A 254 -12.82 -18.41 -6.21
CA ILE A 254 -12.82 -17.07 -5.59
C ILE A 254 -12.75 -15.95 -6.64
N THR A 255 -11.93 -16.10 -7.69
CA THR A 255 -11.85 -15.12 -8.79
C THR A 255 -13.20 -14.89 -9.44
N SER A 256 -13.96 -15.95 -9.78
CA SER A 256 -15.29 -15.80 -10.38
C SER A 256 -16.30 -15.14 -9.43
N GLN A 257 -16.20 -15.39 -8.13
CA GLN A 257 -17.04 -14.69 -7.15
C GLN A 257 -16.70 -13.20 -7.08
N LEU A 258 -15.42 -12.83 -7.15
CA LEU A 258 -14.99 -11.42 -7.21
C LEU A 258 -15.50 -10.76 -8.49
N GLU A 259 -15.34 -11.41 -9.64
CA GLU A 259 -15.84 -10.93 -10.93
C GLU A 259 -17.36 -10.71 -10.92
N PHE A 260 -18.13 -11.63 -10.32
CA PHE A 260 -19.57 -11.49 -10.16
C PHE A 260 -19.95 -10.18 -9.44
N TRP A 261 -19.24 -9.83 -8.36
CA TRP A 261 -19.49 -8.58 -7.65
C TRP A 261 -19.02 -7.36 -8.43
N MET A 262 -17.91 -7.46 -9.16
CA MET A 262 -17.41 -6.40 -10.03
C MET A 262 -18.43 -6.07 -11.12
N GLU A 263 -18.89 -7.06 -11.88
CA GLU A 263 -19.92 -6.91 -12.92
C GLU A 263 -21.21 -6.31 -12.38
N ARG A 264 -21.63 -6.76 -11.20
CA ARG A 264 -22.80 -6.22 -10.53
C ARG A 264 -22.60 -4.76 -10.17
N SER A 265 -21.42 -4.37 -9.67
CA SER A 265 -21.09 -2.99 -9.31
C SER A 265 -20.96 -2.06 -10.52
N ALA A 266 -20.45 -2.55 -11.66
CA ALA A 266 -20.22 -1.79 -12.88
C ALA A 266 -21.51 -1.29 -13.54
N LYS A 267 -22.61 -2.02 -13.38
CA LYS A 267 -23.95 -1.61 -13.84
C LYS A 267 -24.40 -0.42 -12.98
N LEU A 268 -24.36 0.78 -13.56
CA LEU A 268 -24.56 2.16 -13.03
C LEU A 268 -25.46 2.38 -11.78
N VAL A 269 -26.41 1.50 -11.49
CA VAL A 269 -27.27 1.53 -10.30
C VAL A 269 -26.59 0.95 -9.04
N CYS A 270 -25.52 0.17 -9.21
CA CYS A 270 -24.88 -0.62 -8.15
C CYS A 270 -23.50 -0.12 -7.69
N VAL A 271 -22.94 0.93 -8.28
CA VAL A 271 -21.78 1.66 -7.71
C VAL A 271 -22.10 2.15 -6.27
N LEU A 272 -23.39 2.29 -5.95
CA LEU A 272 -23.92 2.60 -4.63
C LEU A 272 -24.08 1.39 -3.69
N LEU A 273 -23.68 0.17 -4.07
CA LEU A 273 -23.80 -1.01 -3.19
C LEU A 273 -22.85 -0.97 -2.00
N PHE A 274 -21.75 -0.21 -2.09
CA PHE A 274 -20.68 -0.20 -1.10
C PHE A 274 -20.41 1.19 -0.50
N TYR A 275 -20.59 2.28 -1.24
CA TYR A 275 -20.06 3.58 -0.83
C TYR A 275 -21.11 4.54 -0.23
N LYS A 276 -20.84 4.97 1.01
CA LYS A 276 -21.61 6.00 1.74
C LYS A 276 -21.36 7.43 1.21
N SER A 277 -20.31 7.66 0.41
CA SER A 277 -19.93 8.98 -0.12
C SER A 277 -19.36 8.89 -1.54
N ARG A 278 -19.57 9.96 -2.34
CA ARG A 278 -19.02 10.15 -3.69
C ARG A 278 -17.49 10.38 -3.73
N THR A 279 -16.79 10.32 -2.59
CA THR A 279 -15.38 10.74 -2.45
C THR A 279 -14.35 9.62 -2.28
N LEU A 280 -14.72 8.33 -2.35
CA LEU A 280 -13.79 7.19 -2.18
C LEU A 280 -13.46 6.49 -3.50
N SER A 281 -12.92 7.23 -4.47
CA SER A 281 -12.40 6.67 -5.72
C SER A 281 -11.31 5.62 -5.55
N PHE A 282 -10.51 5.69 -4.48
CA PHE A 282 -9.29 4.89 -4.33
C PHE A 282 -9.45 3.50 -3.71
N LYS A 283 -10.61 3.18 -3.11
CA LYS A 283 -10.80 1.91 -2.36
C LYS A 283 -11.72 0.90 -3.04
N ILE A 284 -11.96 1.09 -4.35
CA ILE A 284 -12.95 0.33 -5.14
C ILE A 284 -12.85 -1.20 -4.98
N PRO A 285 -11.66 -1.81 -4.97
CA PRO A 285 -11.52 -3.26 -4.85
C PRO A 285 -11.82 -3.81 -3.44
N GLU A 286 -11.58 -3.04 -2.37
CA GLU A 286 -11.57 -3.57 -1.00
C GLU A 286 -12.91 -4.17 -0.56
N PRO A 287 -14.08 -3.54 -0.82
CA PRO A 287 -15.37 -4.13 -0.47
C PRO A 287 -15.61 -5.52 -1.03
N PHE A 288 -15.11 -5.83 -2.23
CA PHE A 288 -15.28 -7.15 -2.82
C PHE A 288 -14.52 -8.20 -2.01
N LEU A 289 -13.29 -7.89 -1.57
CA LEU A 289 -12.52 -8.76 -0.70
C LEU A 289 -13.19 -8.91 0.66
N TYR A 290 -13.70 -7.82 1.26
CA TYR A 290 -14.45 -7.89 2.53
C TYR A 290 -15.66 -8.79 2.42
N VAL A 291 -16.42 -8.71 1.32
CA VAL A 291 -17.57 -9.59 1.09
C VAL A 291 -17.12 -11.03 0.93
N ILE A 292 -16.14 -11.33 0.06
CA ILE A 292 -15.76 -12.71 -0.25
C ILE A 292 -15.08 -13.41 0.93
N PHE A 293 -14.24 -12.69 1.66
CA PHE A 293 -13.46 -13.26 2.76
C PHE A 293 -14.12 -13.11 4.14
N ARG A 294 -15.29 -12.47 4.29
CA ARG A 294 -16.00 -12.24 5.58
C ARG A 294 -16.02 -13.39 6.60
N ASN A 295 -16.05 -14.65 6.14
CA ASN A 295 -16.11 -15.85 6.98
C ASN A 295 -14.87 -16.76 6.80
N LYS A 296 -13.82 -16.27 6.14
CA LYS A 296 -12.70 -17.06 5.60
C LYS A 296 -11.33 -16.40 5.86
N ILE A 297 -11.17 -15.63 6.93
CA ILE A 297 -9.90 -14.98 7.26
C ILE A 297 -9.20 -15.74 8.39
N TYR A 298 -7.98 -16.19 8.10
CA TYR A 298 -7.03 -16.44 9.17
C TYR A 298 -6.23 -15.16 9.45
N LYS A 299 -6.07 -14.85 10.72
CA LYS A 299 -5.39 -13.63 11.18
C LYS A 299 -3.89 -13.84 11.11
N VAL A 300 -3.22 -13.05 10.28
CA VAL A 300 -1.77 -12.90 10.36
C VAL A 300 -1.46 -12.00 11.57
N LYS A 301 -0.27 -12.12 12.17
CA LYS A 301 0.16 -11.24 13.28
C LYS A 301 0.03 -9.75 12.88
N THR A 302 -0.35 -8.91 13.83
CA THR A 302 -0.55 -7.46 13.62
C THR A 302 0.72 -6.73 13.20
N ASP A 303 1.91 -7.25 13.54
CA ASP A 303 3.20 -6.61 13.27
C ASP A 303 3.53 -6.51 11.76
N PHE A 304 2.80 -7.25 10.92
CA PHE A 304 2.91 -7.16 9.46
C PHE A 304 2.17 -5.94 8.86
N ASN A 305 1.47 -5.14 9.68
CA ASN A 305 0.66 -4.01 9.22
C ASN A 305 0.89 -2.74 10.06
N ASN A 306 2.00 -2.05 9.78
CA ASN A 306 2.27 -0.71 10.31
C ASN A 306 2.08 0.34 9.22
N GLN A 307 0.98 1.09 9.31
CA GLN A 307 0.73 2.24 8.44
C GLN A 307 1.27 3.50 9.11
N PHE A 308 2.15 4.22 8.41
CA PHE A 308 2.55 5.57 8.81
C PHE A 308 1.49 6.57 8.36
N PRO A 309 1.16 7.59 9.17
CA PRO A 309 0.26 8.65 8.72
C PRO A 309 0.90 9.37 7.52
N SER A 310 0.13 9.46 6.43
CA SER A 310 0.48 10.22 5.22
C SER A 310 0.48 11.72 5.45
#